data_AF-A0A2V9RUI1-F1
#
_entry.id   AF-A0A2V9RUI1-F1
#
_cell.length_a   1.000
_cell.length_b   1.000
_cell.length_c   1.000
_cell.angle_alpha   90.00
_cell.angle_beta   90.00
_cell.angle_gamma   90.00
#
_symmetry.space_group_name_H-M   'P 1'
#
loop_
_entity.id
_entity.type
_entity.pdbx_description
1 polymer ?
#
loop_
_entity_poly.entity_id
_entity_poly.type
_entity_poly.pdbx_seq_one_letter_code
_entity_poly.pdbx_strand_id
1 'polypeptide(L)'
;MHTLLTNARTKGPYVLVGHSFGGLAVRLYAAQYPEEVVGMVLVDPTHPSQWLQMTEEQRKRLETGARLSRRGETSQTSSRPG
;
A
#
# COMPACT_ATOMS: atom_id res chain seq x y z
N MET A 1 -10.21 1.59 -0.92
CA MET A 1 -10.15 1.58 0.57
C MET A 1 -11.52 1.78 1.20
N HIS A 2 -12.27 2.81 0.84
CA HIS A 2 -13.60 3.08 1.42
C HIS A 2 -14.55 1.87 1.29
N THR A 3 -14.73 1.34 0.08
CA THR A 3 -15.53 0.12 -0.17
C THR A 3 -15.08 -1.08 0.65
N LEU A 4 -13.77 -1.24 0.88
CA LEU A 4 -13.23 -2.36 1.67
C LEU A 4 -13.66 -2.24 3.14
N LEU A 5 -13.55 -1.04 3.72
CA LEU A 5 -13.96 -0.79 5.12
C LEU A 5 -15.48 -0.95 5.28
N THR A 6 -16.25 -0.46 4.31
CA THR A 6 -17.71 -0.64 4.27
C THR A 6 -18.10 -2.12 4.23
N ASN A 7 -17.48 -2.89 3.33
CA ASN A 7 -17.76 -4.33 3.21
C ASN A 7 -17.32 -5.12 4.45
N ALA A 8 -16.21 -4.71 5.07
CA ALA A 8 -15.75 -5.24 6.34
C ALA A 8 -16.61 -4.82 7.54
N ARG A 9 -17.63 -3.96 7.34
CA ARG A 9 -18.50 -3.39 8.38
C ARG A 9 -17.72 -2.74 9.51
N THR A 10 -16.53 -2.22 9.22
CA THR A 10 -15.71 -1.50 10.19
C THR A 10 -16.24 -0.08 10.26
N LYS A 11 -16.68 0.36 11.44
CA LYS A 11 -17.22 1.71 11.63
C LYS A 11 -16.12 2.65 12.09
N GLY A 12 -16.11 3.86 11.54
CA GLY A 12 -15.19 4.92 11.93
C GLY A 12 -15.57 5.61 13.25
N PRO A 13 -14.77 6.62 13.66
CA PRO A 13 -13.62 7.12 12.91
C PRO A 13 -12.37 6.25 13.06
N TYR A 14 -11.51 6.26 12.04
CA TYR A 14 -10.33 5.40 11.93
C TYR A 14 -9.05 6.09 12.40
N VAL A 15 -8.14 5.30 12.97
CA VAL A 15 -6.71 5.60 13.00
C VAL A 15 -6.05 4.78 11.90
N LEU A 16 -5.43 5.45 10.94
CA LEU A 16 -4.81 4.78 9.79
C LEU A 16 -3.30 4.68 9.96
N VAL A 17 -2.74 3.50 9.70
CA VAL A 17 -1.29 3.28 9.72
C VAL A 17 -0.79 3.03 8.31
N GLY A 18 0.13 3.86 7.83
CA GLY A 18 0.71 3.74 6.50
C GLY A 18 2.23 3.61 6.55
N HIS A 19 2.75 2.49 6.04
CA HIS A 19 4.19 2.25 5.88
C HIS A 19 4.60 2.36 4.41
N SER A 20 5.76 2.98 4.12
CA SER A 20 6.28 3.12 2.76
C SER A 20 5.21 3.66 1.80
N PHE A 21 4.89 2.97 0.71
CA PHE A 21 3.82 3.35 -0.23
C PHE A 21 2.44 3.47 0.45
N GLY A 22 2.17 2.67 1.48
CA GLY A 22 0.95 2.75 2.28
C GLY A 22 0.75 4.13 2.91
N GLY A 23 1.83 4.88 3.15
CA GLY A 23 1.76 6.29 3.59
C GLY A 23 1.03 7.20 2.60
N LEU A 24 1.21 6.99 1.29
CA LEU A 24 0.48 7.74 0.26
C LEU A 24 -1.01 7.38 0.24
N ALA A 25 -1.31 6.09 0.39
CA ALA A 25 -2.68 5.59 0.38
C ALA A 25 -3.51 6.14 1.55
N VAL A 26 -2.97 6.11 2.79
CA VAL A 26 -3.70 6.60 3.97
C VAL A 26 -3.86 8.12 3.95
N ARG A 27 -2.86 8.86 3.45
CA ARG A 27 -2.97 10.32 3.25
C ARG A 27 -4.07 10.68 2.25
N LEU A 28 -4.15 9.95 1.14
CA LEU A 28 -5.19 10.17 0.13
C LEU A 28 -6.58 9.84 0.68
N TYR A 29 -6.71 8.79 1.49
CA TYR A 29 -7.97 8.44 2.14
C TYR A 29 -8.42 9.52 3.12
N ALA A 30 -7.53 9.95 4.02
CA ALA A 30 -7.84 10.98 5.01
C ALA A 30 -8.22 12.32 4.36
N ALA A 31 -7.62 12.65 3.21
CA ALA A 31 -7.98 13.85 2.45
C ALA A 31 -9.37 13.77 1.80
N GLN A 32 -9.79 12.59 1.35
CA GLN A 32 -11.12 12.38 0.74
C GLN A 32 -12.24 12.20 1.76
N TYR A 33 -11.94 11.61 2.92
CA TYR A 33 -12.92 11.28 3.96
C TYR A 33 -12.47 11.82 5.33
N PRO A 34 -12.31 13.14 5.49
CA PRO A 34 -11.73 13.73 6.71
C PRO A 34 -12.56 13.42 7.96
N GLU A 35 -13.89 13.36 7.85
CA GLU A 35 -14.79 13.02 8.96
C GLU A 35 -14.69 11.56 9.42
N GLU A 36 -14.11 10.69 8.58
CA GLU A 36 -13.94 9.28 8.91
C GLU A 36 -12.58 8.97 9.54
N VAL A 37 -11.67 9.95 9.65
CA VAL A 37 -10.29 9.72 10.12
C VAL A 37 -9.97 10.65 11.29
N VAL A 38 -9.73 10.06 12.46
CA VAL A 38 -9.31 10.80 13.67
C VAL A 38 -7.79 10.93 13.80
N GLY A 39 -7.02 10.17 13.01
CA GLY A 39 -5.57 10.30 13.02
C GLY A 39 -4.85 9.37 12.05
N MET A 40 -3.55 9.64 11.83
CA MET A 40 -2.67 8.81 11.02
C MET A 40 -1.33 8.57 11.72
N VAL A 41 -0.80 7.36 11.58
CA VAL A 41 0.59 7.00 11.93
C VAL A 41 1.33 6.66 10.65
N LEU A 42 2.45 7.35 10.40
CA LEU A 42 3.26 7.15 9.20
C LEU A 42 4.60 6.55 9.60
N VAL A 43 4.93 5.39 9.03
CA VAL A 43 6.18 4.67 9.33
C VAL A 43 7.02 4.68 8.06
N ASP A 44 8.14 5.40 8.08
CA ASP A 44 9.03 5.60 6.93
C ASP A 44 8.26 5.75 5.60
N PRO A 45 7.31 6.71 5.53
CA PRO A 45 6.38 6.79 4.41
C PRO A 45 7.10 7.24 3.15
N THR A 46 6.64 6.75 2.00
CA THR A 46 6.99 7.34 0.73
C THR A 46 6.44 8.77 0.69
N HIS A 47 7.30 9.74 0.42
CA HIS A 47 6.88 11.12 0.25
C HIS A 47 6.28 11.33 -1.15
N PRO A 48 5.21 12.14 -1.32
CA PRO A 48 4.60 12.36 -2.65
C PRO A 48 5.59 12.79 -3.72
N SER A 49 6.56 13.66 -3.40
CA SER A 49 7.59 14.08 -4.34
C SER A 49 8.51 12.92 -4.77
N GLN A 50 8.86 12.01 -3.87
CA GLN A 50 9.67 10.83 -4.20
C GLN A 50 8.95 9.91 -5.18
N TRP A 51 7.62 9.80 -5.08
CA TRP A 51 6.82 8.98 -5.97
C TRP A 51 6.58 9.64 -7.33
N LEU A 52 6.29 10.95 -7.35
CA LEU A 52 6.00 11.68 -8.57
C LEU A 52 7.24 11.99 -9.42
N GLN A 53 8.43 12.02 -8.80
CA GLN A 53 9.68 12.42 -9.45
C GLN A 53 10.72 11.29 -9.45
N MET A 54 10.28 10.05 -9.67
CA MET A 54 11.20 8.92 -9.76
C MET A 54 12.11 9.06 -10.98
N THR A 55 13.41 8.91 -10.75
CA THR A 55 14.37 8.72 -11.84
C THR A 55 14.10 7.39 -12.56
N GLU A 56 14.58 7.30 -13.80
CA GLU A 56 14.48 6.08 -14.59
C GLU A 56 15.14 4.87 -13.90
N GLU A 57 16.23 5.09 -13.19
CA GLU A 57 16.92 4.06 -12.41
C GLU A 57 16.06 3.57 -11.23
N GLN A 58 15.47 4.49 -10.47
CA GLN A 58 14.57 4.15 -9.36
C GLN A 58 13.33 3.39 -9.88
N ARG A 59 12.80 3.79 -11.04
CA ARG A 59 11.68 3.09 -11.69
C ARG A 59 12.06 1.66 -12.07
N LYS A 60 13.20 1.46 -12.73
CA LYS A 60 13.71 0.12 -13.07
C LYS A 60 13.93 -0.75 -11.83
N ARG A 61 14.47 -0.18 -10.74
CA ARG A 61 14.65 -0.90 -9.47
C ARG A 61 13.31 -1.34 -8.88
N LEU A 62 12.31 -0.46 -8.87
CA LEU A 62 10.97 -0.79 -8.39
C LEU A 62 10.34 -1.90 -9.23
N GLU A 63 10.45 -1.84 -10.57
CA GLU A 63 9.93 -2.87 -11.48
C GLU A 63 10.59 -4.22 -11.26
N THR A 64 11.91 -4.25 -11.10
CA THR A 64 12.65 -5.47 -10.78
C THR A 64 12.21 -6.04 -9.44
N GLY A 65 12.11 -5.20 -8.40
CA GLY A 65 11.62 -5.61 -7.08
C GLY A 65 10.22 -6.24 -7.17
N ALA A 66 9.29 -5.58 -7.85
CA ALA A 66 7.93 -6.07 -8.04
C ALA A 66 7.88 -7.41 -8.81
N ARG A 67 8.74 -7.57 -9.83
CA ARG A 67 8.88 -8.86 -10.55
C ARG A 67 9.41 -9.96 -9.65
N LEU A 68 10.39 -9.67 -8.80
CA LEU A 68 10.97 -10.64 -7.86
C LEU A 68 9.96 -11.05 -6.78
N SER A 69 9.18 -10.11 -6.24
CA SER A 69 8.12 -10.42 -5.26
C SER A 69 7.07 -11.38 -5.83
N ARG A 70 6.71 -11.25 -7.11
CA ARG A 70 5.77 -12.17 -7.78
C ARG A 70 6.35 -13.54 -8.10
N ARG A 71 7.67 -13.68 -8.25
CA ARG A 71 8.31 -14.98 -8.54
C ARG A 71 8.27 -15.94 -7.35
N GLY A 72 8.18 -15.42 -6.12
CA GLY A 72 7.97 -16.24 -4.92
C GLY A 72 6.61 -16.95 -4.88
N GLU A 73 5.59 -16.43 -5.57
CA GLU A 73 4.26 -17.04 -5.64
C GLU A 73 4.23 -18.29 -6.54
N THR A 74 5.07 -18.35 -7.58
CA THR A 74 5.12 -19.50 -8.51
C THR A 74 5.90 -20.71 -8.00
N SER A 75 6.58 -20.61 -6.86
CA SER A 75 7.37 -21.70 -6.29
C SER A 75 6.63 -22.56 -5.26
N GLN A 76 5.36 -22.26 -4.92
CA GLN A 76 4.57 -23.04 -3.95
C GLN A 76 3.51 -23.97 -4.56
N THR A 77 3.36 -24.08 -5.88
CA THR A 77 2.36 -24.95 -6.53
C THR A 77 2.89 -26.24 -7.15
N SER A 78 4.14 -26.63 -6.86
CA SER A 78 4.71 -27.91 -7.35
C SER A 78 5.10 -28.86 -6.21
N SER A 79 4.10 -29.46 -5.55
CA SER A 79 4.31 -30.71 -4.80
C SER A 79 3.00 -31.44 -4.51
N ARG A 80 2.56 -32.29 -5.46
CA ARG A 80 2.16 -33.71 -5.26
C ARG A 80 1.40 -34.26 -6.49
N PRO A 81 1.92 -35.26 -7.21
CA PRO A 81 1.08 -36.30 -7.79
C PRO A 81 0.85 -37.40 -6.75
N GLY A 82 -0.37 -37.95 -6.75
CA GLY A 82 -0.76 -39.13 -5.98
C GLY A 82 -0.32 -40.43 -6.64
#